data_AF-A0A409V744-F1
#
_entry.id   AF-A0A409V744-F1
#
_cell.length_a   1.000
_cell.length_b   1.000
_cell.length_c   1.000
_cell.angle_alpha   90.00
_cell.angle_beta   90.00
_cell.angle_gamma   90.00
#
_symmetry.space_group_name_H-M   'P 1'
#
loop_
_entity.id
_entity.type
_entity.pdbx_description
1 polymer ?
#
loop_
_entity_poly.entity_id
_entity_poly.type
_entity_poly.pdbx_seq_one_letter_code
_entity_poly.pdbx_strand_id
1 'polypeptide(L)'
;LVDVVKFVEKMRYSRMNMVQTPGQYVCLHYALLEAFTMKDTNVGKKEFGNIWREISEDKSPANRRRLHEEFEMLEAKKSDQEKAQYVAATSPENVEKNRNENII
;
A
#
# COMPACT_ATOMS: atom_id res chain seq x y z
N LEU A 1 -3.12 -14.43 -14.11
CA LEU A 1 -4.34 -13.60 -14.23
C LEU A 1 -5.37 -14.13 -13.23
N VAL A 2 -5.81 -13.31 -12.28
CA VAL A 2 -6.84 -13.68 -11.30
C VAL A 2 -8.21 -13.40 -11.91
N ASP A 3 -9.09 -14.41 -11.94
CA ASP A 3 -10.45 -14.27 -12.46
C ASP A 3 -11.41 -13.93 -11.32
N VAL A 4 -11.46 -12.64 -10.98
CA VAL A 4 -12.28 -12.13 -9.87
C VAL A 4 -13.77 -12.31 -10.15
N VAL A 5 -14.20 -12.17 -11.42
CA VAL A 5 -15.60 -12.34 -11.84
C VAL A 5 -16.07 -13.76 -11.54
N LYS A 6 -15.40 -14.77 -12.12
CA LYS A 6 -15.81 -16.17 -11.92
C LYS A 6 -15.75 -16.58 -10.45
N PHE A 7 -14.79 -16.05 -9.69
CA PHE A 7 -14.70 -16.35 -8.26
C PHE A 7 -15.89 -15.79 -7.48
N VAL A 8 -16.28 -14.54 -7.74
CA VAL A 8 -17.46 -13.92 -7.10
C VAL A 8 -18.76 -14.61 -7.52
N GLU A 9 -18.90 -15.00 -8.78
CA GLU A 9 -20.04 -15.80 -9.25
C GLU A 9 -20.15 -17.13 -8.50
N LYS A 10 -19.03 -17.85 -8.35
CA LYS A 10 -18.97 -19.09 -7.59
C LYS A 10 -19.35 -18.88 -6.11
N MET A 11 -18.88 -17.81 -5.48
CA MET A 11 -19.27 -17.48 -4.10
C MET A 11 -20.78 -17.22 -3.99
N ARG A 12 -21.35 -16.51 -4.97
CA ARG A 12 -22.79 -16.20 -5.02
C ARG A 12 -23.67 -17.42 -5.25
N TYR A 13 -23.16 -18.43 -5.95
CA TYR A 13 -23.84 -19.72 -6.09
C TYR A 13 -24.03 -20.42 -4.74
N SER A 14 -23.02 -20.37 -3.85
CA SER A 14 -23.10 -20.97 -2.51
C SER A 14 -23.83 -20.11 -1.49
N ARG A 15 -23.67 -18.78 -1.55
CA ARG A 15 -24.31 -17.83 -0.63
C ARG A 15 -24.69 -16.58 -1.38
N MET A 16 -25.99 -16.27 -1.43
CA MET A 16 -26.49 -15.08 -2.10
C MET A 16 -25.81 -13.80 -1.57
N ASN A 17 -25.67 -12.82 -2.44
CA ASN A 17 -25.16 -11.49 -2.08
C ASN A 17 -23.74 -11.52 -1.49
N MET A 18 -22.84 -12.39 -1.99
CA MET A 18 -21.40 -12.23 -1.74
C MET A 18 -20.84 -11.08 -2.59
N VAL A 19 -20.07 -10.18 -1.96
CA VAL A 19 -19.58 -8.92 -2.56
C VAL A 19 -20.74 -8.08 -3.09
N GLN A 20 -21.41 -7.36 -2.19
CA GLN A 20 -22.72 -6.74 -2.42
C GLN A 20 -22.64 -5.38 -3.11
N THR A 21 -21.58 -4.63 -2.84
CA THR A 21 -21.46 -3.25 -3.31
C THR A 21 -20.37 -3.12 -4.36
N PRO A 22 -20.49 -2.15 -5.29
CA PRO A 22 -19.42 -1.81 -6.21
C PRO A 22 -18.11 -1.50 -5.48
N GLY A 23 -18.18 -0.79 -4.34
CA GLY A 23 -17.02 -0.47 -3.52
C GLY A 23 -16.28 -1.70 -2.99
N GLN A 24 -17.01 -2.74 -2.55
CA GLN A 24 -16.38 -4.00 -2.12
C GLN A 24 -15.68 -4.72 -3.29
N TYR A 25 -16.30 -4.70 -4.48
CA TYR A 25 -15.73 -5.31 -5.67
C TYR A 25 -14.45 -4.58 -6.12
N VAL A 26 -14.45 -3.25 -6.09
CA VAL A 26 -13.27 -2.42 -6.33
C VAL A 26 -12.19 -2.67 -5.29
N CYS A 27 -12.55 -2.73 -4.00
CA CYS A 27 -11.63 -3.03 -2.90
C CYS A 27 -10.92 -4.39 -3.09
N LEU A 28 -11.64 -5.42 -3.56
CA LEU A 28 -11.04 -6.72 -3.86
C LEU A 28 -9.95 -6.63 -4.93
N HIS A 29 -10.13 -5.81 -5.97
CA HIS A 29 -9.11 -5.58 -6.99
C HIS A 29 -7.91 -4.81 -6.44
N TYR A 30 -8.14 -3.80 -5.58
CA TYR A 30 -7.05 -3.10 -4.91
C TYR A 30 -6.24 -4.01 -4.00
N ALA A 31 -6.90 -4.85 -3.20
CA ALA A 31 -6.23 -5.81 -2.32
C ALA A 31 -5.39 -6.83 -3.11
N LEU A 32 -5.91 -7.32 -4.24
CA LEU A 32 -5.16 -8.21 -5.13
C LEU A 32 -3.97 -7.50 -5.78
N LEU A 33 -4.18 -6.28 -6.28
CA LEU A 33 -3.09 -5.46 -6.86
C LEU A 33 -2.00 -5.22 -5.82
N GLU A 34 -2.36 -4.90 -4.58
CA GLU A 34 -1.43 -4.73 -3.47
C GLU A 34 -0.64 -6.01 -3.21
N ALA A 35 -1.34 -7.15 -3.05
CA ALA A 35 -0.72 -8.44 -2.79
C ALA A 35 0.23 -8.92 -3.92
N PHE A 36 -0.01 -8.52 -5.17
CA PHE A 36 0.89 -8.85 -6.28
C PHE A 36 2.01 -7.84 -6.50
N THR A 37 1.87 -6.60 -6.02
CA THR A 37 2.87 -5.53 -6.23
C THR A 37 3.81 -5.35 -5.06
N MET A 38 3.36 -5.66 -3.84
CA MET A 38 4.17 -5.55 -2.63
C MET A 38 4.88 -6.85 -2.32
N LYS A 39 6.13 -6.74 -1.87
CA LYS A 39 6.83 -7.84 -1.20
C LYS A 39 6.25 -8.01 0.20
N ASP A 40 6.22 -9.23 0.73
CA ASP A 40 5.94 -9.44 2.15
C ASP A 40 7.13 -8.95 2.97
N THR A 41 6.94 -7.86 3.72
CA THR A 41 7.95 -7.25 4.57
C THR A 41 7.77 -7.61 6.04
N ASN A 42 6.84 -8.53 6.38
CA ASN A 42 6.68 -8.96 7.76
C ASN A 42 7.91 -9.72 8.25
N VAL A 43 8.37 -9.37 9.45
CA VAL A 43 9.52 -10.01 10.09
C VAL A 43 9.10 -10.51 11.46
N GLY A 44 9.17 -11.82 11.67
CA GLY A 44 8.90 -12.42 12.97
C GLY A 44 9.93 -11.99 14.01
N LYS A 45 9.50 -11.81 15.26
CA LYS A 45 10.38 -11.39 16.37
C LYS A 45 11.64 -12.25 16.51
N LYS A 46 11.52 -13.56 16.30
CA LYS A 46 12.65 -14.51 16.42
C LYS A 46 13.64 -14.39 15.25
N GLU A 47 13.17 -13.96 14.08
CA GLU A 47 13.96 -13.88 12.84
C GLU A 47 14.61 -12.51 12.68
N PHE A 48 14.06 -11.48 13.33
CA PHE A 48 14.51 -10.09 13.24
C PHE A 48 16.02 -9.93 13.42
N GLY A 49 16.62 -10.57 14.44
CA GLY A 49 18.06 -10.44 14.70
C GLY A 49 18.94 -10.96 13.56
N ASN A 50 18.49 -12.01 12.86
CA ASN A 50 19.21 -12.56 11.72
C ASN A 50 19.04 -11.68 10.49
N ILE A 51 17.80 -11.27 10.20
CA ILE A 51 17.47 -10.40 9.07
C ILE A 51 18.17 -9.04 9.20
N TRP A 52 18.17 -8.44 10.39
CA TRP A 52 18.84 -7.16 10.60
C TRP A 52 20.35 -7.24 10.37
N ARG A 53 20.98 -8.34 10.82
CA ARG A 53 22.40 -8.58 10.58
C ARG A 53 22.71 -8.71 9.08
N GLU A 54 21.92 -9.48 8.35
CA GLU A 54 22.03 -9.59 6.88
C GLU A 54 21.92 -8.22 6.20
N ILE A 55 20.91 -7.42 6.57
CA ILE A 55 20.72 -6.06 6.04
C ILE A 55 21.89 -5.14 6.39
N SER A 56 22.41 -5.22 7.62
CA SER A 56 23.47 -4.33 8.12
C SER A 56 24.84 -4.66 7.56
N GLU A 57 25.09 -5.95 7.29
CA GLU A 57 26.37 -6.44 6.78
C GLU A 57 26.42 -6.49 5.24
N ASP A 58 25.32 -6.16 4.55
CA ASP A 58 25.24 -6.09 3.09
C ASP A 58 26.23 -5.06 2.51
N LYS A 59 27.16 -5.56 1.70
CA LYS A 59 28.21 -4.77 1.02
C LYS A 59 27.83 -4.37 -0.40
N SER A 60 26.62 -4.71 -0.85
CA SER A 60 26.10 -4.29 -2.15
C SER A 60 26.04 -2.76 -2.24
N PRO A 61 26.09 -2.20 -3.47
CA PRO A 61 25.88 -0.78 -3.70
C PRO A 61 24.63 -0.28 -2.98
N ALA A 62 24.68 0.92 -2.38
CA ALA A 62 23.62 1.44 -1.51
C ALA A 62 22.24 1.44 -2.19
N ASN A 63 22.19 1.74 -3.50
CA ASN A 63 20.97 1.78 -4.30
C ASN A 63 20.39 0.40 -4.65
N ARG A 64 21.04 -0.68 -4.24
CA ARG A 64 20.58 -2.07 -4.42
C ARG A 64 20.38 -2.80 -3.09
N ARG A 65 20.53 -2.08 -1.97
CA ARG A 65 20.29 -2.66 -0.66
C ARG A 65 18.81 -2.78 -0.42
N ARG A 66 18.41 -3.83 0.29
CA ARG A 66 17.01 -4.11 0.61
C ARG A 66 16.24 -2.89 1.15
N LEU A 67 16.79 -2.18 2.14
CA LEU A 67 16.12 -1.00 2.71
C LEU A 67 15.93 0.14 1.71
N HIS A 68 16.86 0.29 0.76
CA HIS A 68 16.75 1.30 -0.27
C HIS A 68 15.64 0.95 -1.26
N GLU A 69 15.61 -0.29 -1.75
CA GLU A 69 14.55 -0.77 -2.64
C GLU A 69 13.16 -0.68 -1.97
N GLU A 70 13.06 -1.07 -0.69
CA GLU A 70 11.82 -0.95 0.07
C GLU A 70 11.40 0.52 0.24
N PHE A 71 12.35 1.43 0.47
CA PHE A 71 12.07 2.86 0.55
C PHE A 71 11.64 3.47 -0.79
N GLU A 72 12.32 3.13 -1.90
CA GLU A 72 11.91 3.56 -3.24
C GLU A 72 10.52 3.06 -3.61
N MET A 73 10.15 1.84 -3.20
CA MET A 73 8.79 1.32 -3.37
C MET A 73 7.75 2.17 -2.63
N LEU A 74 8.06 2.65 -1.42
CA LEU A 74 7.19 3.55 -0.67
C LEU A 74 7.03 4.90 -1.38
N GLU A 75 8.13 5.48 -1.86
CA GLU A 75 8.09 6.75 -2.59
C GLU A 75 7.32 6.63 -3.92
N ALA A 76 7.53 5.56 -4.69
CA ALA A 76 6.78 5.29 -5.92
C ALA A 76 5.27 5.11 -5.67
N LYS A 77 4.89 4.67 -4.46
CA LYS A 77 3.49 4.53 -4.03
C LYS A 77 2.92 5.79 -3.38
N LYS A 78 3.69 6.87 -3.24
CA LYS A 78 3.11 8.22 -3.08
C LYS A 78 2.44 8.61 -4.40
N SER A 79 1.36 7.91 -4.74
CA SER A 79 0.38 8.36 -5.73
C SER A 79 -0.19 9.66 -5.21
N ASP A 80 -0.32 10.64 -6.10
CA ASP A 80 -0.94 11.93 -5.87
C ASP A 80 -2.09 11.77 -4.90
N GLN A 81 -1.82 12.15 -3.66
CA GLN A 81 -2.80 12.32 -2.61
C GLN A 81 -3.89 13.16 -3.25
N GLU A 82 -5.02 12.53 -3.60
CA GLU A 82 -6.03 13.18 -4.44
C GLU A 82 -6.33 14.51 -3.77
N LYS A 83 -6.09 15.63 -4.46
CA LYS A 83 -6.26 16.98 -3.87
C LYS A 83 -7.62 17.14 -3.18
N ALA A 84 -8.60 16.33 -3.60
CA ALA A 84 -9.91 16.13 -2.97
C ALA A 84 -9.87 15.74 -1.48
N GLN A 85 -8.82 15.07 -0.99
CA GLN A 85 -8.66 14.66 0.41
C GLN A 85 -8.13 15.81 1.30
N TYR A 86 -7.54 16.87 0.71
CA TYR A 86 -6.93 18.00 1.44
C TYR A 86 -7.74 19.28 1.36
N VAL A 87 -8.99 19.23 0.90
CA VAL A 87 -9.80 20.43 0.65
C VAL A 87 -9.93 21.31 1.89
N ALA A 88 -10.11 20.71 3.07
CA ALA A 88 -10.17 21.46 4.33
C ALA A 88 -8.82 22.08 4.70
N ALA A 89 -7.72 21.33 4.57
CA ALA A 89 -6.38 21.79 4.93
C ALA A 89 -5.85 22.87 3.95
N THR A 90 -6.34 22.87 2.72
CA THR A 90 -6.00 23.82 1.65
C THR A 90 -6.96 24.99 1.53
N SER A 91 -7.98 25.09 2.39
CA SER A 91 -8.92 26.22 2.35
C SER A 91 -8.24 27.52 2.80
N PRO A 92 -8.64 28.69 2.27
CA PRO A 92 -8.00 29.97 2.60
C PRO A 92 -7.96 30.28 4.09
N GLU A 93 -8.93 29.79 4.87
CA GLU A 93 -9.02 29.99 6.31
C GLU A 93 -8.07 29.09 7.12
N ASN A 94 -7.54 28.04 6.48
CA ASN A 94 -6.74 27.01 7.12
C ASN A 94 -5.30 26.94 6.62
N VAL A 95 -4.98 27.48 5.44
CA VAL A 95 -3.61 27.46 4.90
C VAL A 95 -2.58 28.06 5.85
N GLU A 96 -2.90 29.18 6.51
CA GLU A 96 -1.99 29.84 7.46
C GLU A 96 -1.80 29.06 8.77
N LYS A 97 -2.67 28.08 9.05
CA LYS A 97 -2.56 27.19 10.22
C LYS A 97 -1.58 26.05 9.98
N ASN A 98 -1.16 25.84 8.73
CA ASN A 98 -0.23 24.78 8.37
C ASN A 98 1.21 25.28 8.58
N ARG A 99 1.96 24.59 9.45
CA ARG A 99 3.38 24.92 9.70
C ARG A 99 4.26 24.63 8.47
N ASN A 100 3.87 23.65 7.65
CA ASN A 100 4.56 23.25 6.43
C ASN A 100 3.52 22.90 5.36
N GLU A 101 3.55 23.57 4.22
CA GLU A 101 2.60 23.36 3.12
C GLU A 101 2.72 21.98 2.47
N ASN A 102 3.85 21.31 2.62
CA ASN A 102 4.08 19.95 2.11
C ASN A 102 3.61 18.87 3.09
N ILE A 103 3.09 19.25 4.27
CA ILE A 103 2.61 18.33 5.32
C ILE A 103 1.32 18.94 5.89
N ILE A 104 0.18 18.60 5.27
CA ILE A 104 -1.14 19.20 5.52
C ILE A 104 -2.22 18.17 5.83
#